data_AF-A0A847EPK6-F1
#
_entry.id   AF-A0A847EPK6-F1
#
_cell.length_a   1.000
_cell.length_b   1.000
_cell.length_c   1.000
_cell.angle_alpha   90.00
_cell.angle_beta   90.00
_cell.angle_gamma   90.00
#
_symmetry.space_group_name_H-M   'P 1'
#
loop_
_entity.id
_entity.type
_entity.pdbx_description
1 polymer ?
#
loop_
_entity_poly.entity_id
_entity_poly.type
_entity_poly.pdbx_seq_one_letter_code
_entity_poly.pdbx_strand_id
1 'polypeptide(L)'
;MNSLVLVVIGVGMMIGGYLLYSRFLGSKVYQLSDNYKTPAHTMTDGVDYVPTNKFVLWGHHFTSVAGAAPIVGPAVAVIWGWFPAFLWVTIGTVFIAGMHDFGALWASQRHKGQSIGTLSGRYIGNRGRNLFLVVIFLLLLMVVAA
;
A
#
# COMPACT_ATOMS: atom_id res chain seq x y z
N MET A 1 -10.55 -26.63 -16.74
CA MET A 1 -9.31 -26.41 -15.97
C MET A 1 -9.64 -26.49 -14.50
N ASN A 2 -8.91 -27.27 -13.71
CA ASN A 2 -9.21 -27.42 -12.28
C ASN A 2 -8.92 -26.08 -11.56
N SER A 3 -9.90 -25.53 -10.85
CA SER A 3 -9.75 -24.29 -10.08
C SER A 3 -8.63 -24.37 -9.05
N LEU A 4 -8.34 -25.58 -8.56
CA LEU A 4 -7.24 -25.85 -7.63
C LEU A 4 -5.87 -25.52 -8.23
N VAL A 5 -5.69 -25.72 -9.53
CA VAL A 5 -4.46 -25.36 -10.24
C VAL A 5 -4.29 -23.83 -10.29
N LEU A 6 -5.38 -23.09 -10.52
CA LEU A 6 -5.35 -21.62 -10.50
C LEU A 6 -5.01 -21.07 -9.12
N VAL A 7 -5.55 -21.67 -8.05
CA VAL A 7 -5.22 -21.29 -6.68
C VAL A 7 -3.74 -21.50 -6.41
N VAL A 8 -3.19 -22.67 -6.77
CA VAL A 8 -1.75 -22.97 -6.57
C VAL A 8 -0.87 -21.98 -7.33
N ILE A 9 -1.22 -21.67 -8.58
CA ILE A 9 -0.50 -20.66 -9.38
C ILE A 9 -0.59 -19.29 -8.71
N GLY A 10 -1.78 -18.85 -8.30
CA GLY A 10 -2.00 -17.53 -7.69
C GLY A 10 -1.22 -17.37 -6.38
N VAL A 11 -1.26 -18.39 -5.51
CA VAL A 11 -0.46 -18.42 -4.28
C VAL A 11 1.04 -18.41 -4.60
N GLY A 12 1.48 -19.19 -5.59
CA GLY A 12 2.86 -19.18 -6.08
C GLY A 12 3.30 -17.80 -6.57
N MET A 13 2.44 -17.08 -7.30
CA MET A 13 2.71 -15.70 -7.73
C MET A 13 2.83 -14.74 -6.55
N MET A 14 1.98 -14.85 -5.52
CA MET A 14 2.06 -14.00 -4.33
C MET A 14 3.33 -14.27 -3.53
N ILE A 15 3.68 -15.54 -3.31
CA ILE A 15 4.91 -15.92 -2.62
C ILE A 15 6.12 -15.44 -3.42
N GLY A 16 6.12 -15.64 -4.74
CA GLY A 16 7.18 -15.15 -5.62
C GLY A 16 7.32 -13.63 -5.58
N GLY A 17 6.21 -12.90 -5.63
CA GLY A 17 6.18 -11.44 -5.47
C GLY A 17 6.74 -11.01 -4.12
N TYR A 18 6.34 -11.66 -3.03
CA TYR A 18 6.86 -11.37 -1.71
C TYR A 18 8.36 -11.67 -1.59
N LEU A 19 8.84 -12.83 -2.02
CA LEU A 19 10.24 -13.23 -1.81
C LEU A 19 11.23 -12.54 -2.77
N LEU A 20 10.83 -12.34 -4.02
CA LEU A 20 11.71 -11.79 -5.06
C LEU A 20 11.53 -10.29 -5.20
N TYR A 21 10.29 -9.85 -5.42
CA TYR A 21 10.00 -8.47 -5.77
C TYR A 21 10.07 -7.53 -4.58
N SER A 22 9.53 -7.93 -3.41
CA SER A 22 9.68 -7.10 -2.20
C SER A 22 11.14 -6.96 -1.78
N ARG A 23 11.95 -8.01 -1.98
CA ARG A 23 13.41 -7.97 -1.71
C ARG A 23 14.14 -7.06 -2.69
N PHE A 24 13.78 -7.09 -3.97
CA PHE A 24 14.30 -6.16 -4.97
C PHE A 24 13.96 -4.71 -4.59
N LEU A 25 12.70 -4.42 -4.27
CA LEU A 25 12.26 -3.09 -3.82
C LEU A 25 13.01 -2.65 -2.56
N GLY A 26 13.06 -3.50 -1.53
CA GLY A 26 13.70 -3.18 -0.26
C GLY A 26 15.21 -2.93 -0.36
N SER A 27 15.92 -3.71 -1.18
CA SER A 27 17.38 -3.63 -1.28
C SER A 27 17.89 -2.66 -2.35
N LYS A 28 17.30 -2.66 -3.55
CA LYS A 28 17.79 -1.89 -4.69
C LYS A 28 17.11 -0.53 -4.84
N VAL A 29 15.81 -0.44 -4.57
CA VAL A 29 15.03 0.78 -4.79
C VAL A 29 15.01 1.64 -3.52
N TYR A 30 14.50 1.09 -2.42
CA TYR A 30 14.27 1.83 -1.18
C TYR A 30 15.44 1.77 -0.19
N GLN A 31 16.41 0.88 -0.42
CA GLN A 31 17.64 0.73 0.38
C GLN A 31 17.34 0.76 1.89
N LEU A 32 16.48 -0.17 2.32
CA LEU A 32 16.14 -0.33 3.73
C LEU A 32 17.40 -0.64 4.55
N SER A 33 17.42 -0.13 5.79
CA SER A 33 18.54 -0.32 6.72
C SER A 33 17.98 -0.68 8.08
N ASP A 34 18.50 -1.75 8.68
CA ASP A 34 18.15 -2.19 10.04
C ASP A 34 18.60 -1.18 11.11
N ASN A 35 19.55 -0.29 10.76
CA ASN A 35 20.01 0.78 11.65
C ASN A 35 19.08 2.00 11.63
N TYR A 36 18.06 2.04 10.77
CA TYR A 36 17.13 3.16 10.68
C TYR A 36 16.15 3.14 11.85
N LYS A 37 16.28 4.12 12.75
CA LYS A 37 15.30 4.36 13.82
C LYS A 37 14.12 5.15 13.29
N THR A 38 12.92 4.60 13.42
CA THR A 38 11.68 5.25 12.94
C THR A 38 11.34 6.50 13.76
N PRO A 39 10.58 7.45 13.20
CA PRO A 39 10.10 8.63 13.91
C PRO A 39 9.37 8.31 15.22
N ALA A 40 8.66 7.16 15.28
CA ALA A 40 8.01 6.69 16.49
C ALA A 40 8.96 6.54 17.69
N HIS A 41 10.24 6.21 17.44
CA HIS A 41 11.27 6.04 18.47
C HIS A 41 12.16 7.26 18.67
N THR A 42 12.30 8.14 17.67
CA THR A 42 13.18 9.32 17.76
C THR A 42 12.44 10.60 18.15
N MET A 43 11.12 10.66 17.92
CA MET A 43 10.25 11.81 18.18
C MET A 43 9.11 11.44 19.14
N THR A 44 9.31 10.44 20.01
CA THR A 44 8.26 9.92 20.89
C THR A 44 7.65 11.01 21.76
N ASP A 45 6.34 11.20 21.63
CA ASP A 45 5.56 12.22 22.35
C ASP A 45 4.35 11.65 23.11
N GLY A 46 4.04 10.36 22.93
CA GLY A 46 2.91 9.70 23.56
C GLY A 46 1.55 9.96 22.89
N VAL A 47 1.52 10.72 21.79
CA VAL A 47 0.29 11.08 21.06
C VAL A 47 0.43 10.76 19.57
N ASP A 48 1.27 11.48 18.83
CA ASP A 48 1.46 11.28 17.38
C ASP A 48 2.54 10.22 17.09
N TYR A 49 3.54 10.10 17.96
CA TYR A 49 4.67 9.18 17.81
C TYR A 49 4.71 8.23 19.00
N VAL A 50 4.12 7.05 18.82
CA VAL A 50 4.07 6.00 19.84
C VAL A 50 4.68 4.70 19.31
N PRO A 51 5.80 4.23 19.89
CA PRO A 51 6.33 2.90 19.61
C PRO A 51 5.27 1.83 19.83
N THR A 52 4.90 1.14 18.76
CA THR A 52 3.80 0.15 18.79
C THR A 52 4.30 -1.19 18.28
N ASN A 53 3.71 -2.27 18.80
CA ASN A 53 4.02 -3.62 18.35
C ASN A 53 3.74 -3.78 16.84
N LYS A 54 4.69 -4.35 16.11
CA LYS A 54 4.60 -4.58 14.66
C LYS A 54 3.35 -5.37 14.22
N PHE A 55 2.85 -6.30 15.05
CA PHE A 55 1.65 -7.08 14.73
C PHE A 55 0.37 -6.25 14.83
N VAL A 56 0.32 -5.31 15.78
CA VAL A 56 -0.79 -4.36 15.91
C VAL A 56 -0.77 -3.38 14.74
N LEU A 57 0.42 -2.84 14.41
CA LEU A 57 0.59 -1.98 13.25
C LEU A 57 0.21 -2.68 11.94
N TRP A 58 0.59 -3.95 11.78
CA TRP A 58 0.20 -4.76 10.64
C TRP A 58 -1.32 -4.92 10.56
N GLY A 59 -1.99 -5.19 11.69
CA GLY A 59 -3.46 -5.28 11.75
C GLY A 59 -4.12 -3.97 11.32
N HIS A 60 -3.69 -2.83 11.85
CA HIS A 60 -4.20 -1.52 11.43
C HIS A 60 -4.01 -1.29 9.93
N HIS A 61 -2.80 -1.50 9.43
CA HIS A 61 -2.50 -1.33 8.00
C HIS A 61 -3.35 -2.27 7.12
N PHE A 62 -3.45 -3.54 7.51
CA PHE A 62 -4.28 -4.53 6.80
C PHE A 62 -5.73 -4.06 6.73
N THR A 63 -6.32 -3.62 7.84
CA THR A 63 -7.70 -3.11 7.85
C THR A 63 -7.88 -1.85 6.99
N SER A 64 -6.86 -0.98 6.91
CA SER A 64 -6.90 0.20 6.04
C SER A 64 -6.85 -0.15 4.55
N VAL A 65 -6.23 -1.28 4.18
CA VAL A 65 -6.12 -1.73 2.78
C VAL A 65 -7.28 -2.65 2.38
N ALA A 66 -7.82 -3.43 3.32
CA ALA A 66 -8.91 -4.39 3.12
C ALA A 66 -10.30 -3.76 2.85
N GLY A 67 -10.34 -2.54 2.32
CA GLY A 67 -11.56 -1.81 2.00
C GLY A 67 -12.19 -2.21 0.67
N ALA A 68 -12.86 -1.26 0.01
CA ALA A 68 -13.60 -1.51 -1.23
C ALA A 68 -12.73 -1.87 -2.44
N ALA A 69 -11.47 -1.41 -2.50
CA ALA A 69 -10.61 -1.55 -3.68
C ALA A 69 -10.30 -3.02 -4.06
N PRO A 70 -9.95 -3.92 -3.12
CA PRO A 70 -9.80 -5.36 -3.40
C PRO A 70 -11.08 -6.07 -3.86
N ILE A 71 -12.26 -5.49 -3.63
CA ILE A 71 -13.56 -6.07 -4.00
C ILE A 71 -13.99 -5.57 -5.39
N VAL A 72 -13.99 -4.25 -5.58
CA VAL A 72 -14.49 -3.61 -6.81
C VAL A 72 -13.59 -3.93 -8.00
N GLY A 73 -12.27 -3.92 -7.82
CA GLY A 73 -11.32 -4.16 -8.93
C GLY A 73 -11.55 -5.51 -9.63
N PRO A 74 -11.50 -6.64 -8.91
CA PRO A 74 -11.78 -7.95 -9.49
C PRO A 74 -13.21 -8.07 -10.03
N ALA A 75 -14.21 -7.49 -9.35
CA ALA A 75 -15.59 -7.52 -9.82
C ALA A 75 -15.76 -6.85 -11.20
N VAL A 76 -15.11 -5.71 -11.41
CA VAL A 76 -15.08 -5.03 -12.71
C VAL A 76 -14.24 -5.85 -13.72
N ALA A 77 -13.12 -6.42 -13.29
CA ALA A 77 -12.26 -7.21 -14.17
C ALA A 77 -12.96 -8.49 -14.68
N VAL A 78 -13.90 -9.07 -13.91
CA VAL A 78 -14.71 -10.23 -14.31
C VAL A 78 -15.59 -9.95 -15.53
N ILE A 79 -15.96 -8.69 -15.80
CA ILE A 79 -16.69 -8.30 -17.03
C ILE A 79 -15.91 -8.72 -18.28
N TRP A 80 -14.58 -8.73 -18.19
CA TRP A 80 -13.67 -9.13 -19.27
C TRP A 80 -13.33 -10.63 -19.25
N GLY A 81 -13.94 -11.39 -18.35
CA GLY A 81 -13.74 -12.82 -18.17
C GLY A 81 -12.90 -13.18 -16.94
N TRP A 82 -12.84 -14.48 -16.65
CA TRP A 82 -12.17 -15.00 -15.44
C TRP A 82 -10.65 -14.81 -15.46
N PHE A 83 -10.03 -14.86 -16.65
CA PHE A 83 -8.57 -14.78 -16.78
C PHE A 83 -8.04 -13.35 -16.53
N PRO A 84 -8.61 -12.29 -17.13
CA PRO A 84 -8.27 -10.92 -16.75
C PRO A 84 -8.51 -10.62 -15.27
N ALA A 85 -9.60 -11.12 -14.68
CA ALA A 85 -9.84 -10.99 -13.24
C ALA A 85 -8.76 -11.67 -12.39
N PHE A 86 -8.33 -12.88 -12.78
CA PHE A 86 -7.25 -13.59 -12.13
C PHE A 86 -5.93 -12.80 -12.20
N LEU A 87 -5.55 -12.32 -13.40
CA LEU A 87 -4.33 -11.52 -13.56
C LEU A 87 -4.39 -10.19 -12.80
N TRP A 88 -5.57 -9.56 -12.74
CA TRP A 88 -5.78 -8.33 -11.97
C TRP A 88 -5.49 -8.56 -10.50
N VAL A 89 -6.03 -9.65 -9.92
CA VAL A 89 -5.77 -10.03 -8.52
C VAL A 89 -4.31 -10.44 -8.32
N THR A 90 -3.71 -11.18 -9.26
CA THR A 90 -2.36 -11.69 -9.03
C THR A 90 -1.28 -10.65 -9.29
N ILE A 91 -1.20 -10.16 -10.52
CA ILE A 91 -0.16 -9.23 -10.96
C ILE A 91 -0.42 -7.84 -10.38
N GLY A 92 -1.67 -7.38 -10.39
CA GLY A 92 -2.04 -6.06 -9.88
C GLY A 92 -1.69 -5.91 -8.40
N THR A 93 -1.98 -6.92 -7.58
CA THR A 93 -1.62 -6.87 -6.15
C THR A 93 -0.11 -6.84 -5.93
N VAL A 94 0.68 -7.63 -6.67
CA VAL A 94 2.14 -7.69 -6.47
C VAL A 94 2.83 -6.42 -6.96
N PHE A 95 2.57 -6.01 -8.20
CA PHE A 95 3.37 -4.98 -8.86
C PHE A 95 2.84 -3.57 -8.67
N ILE A 96 1.53 -3.41 -8.53
CA ILE A 96 0.89 -2.09 -8.39
C ILE A 96 0.62 -1.82 -6.92
N ALA A 97 -0.25 -2.61 -6.28
CA ALA A 97 -0.68 -2.33 -4.90
C ALA A 97 0.48 -2.48 -3.90
N GLY A 98 1.18 -3.61 -3.92
CA GLY A 98 2.28 -3.90 -3.00
C GLY A 98 3.44 -2.91 -3.11
N MET A 99 3.81 -2.52 -4.35
CA MET A 99 4.82 -1.47 -4.56
C MET A 99 4.33 -0.12 -4.04
N HIS A 100 3.10 0.27 -4.39
CA HIS A 100 2.52 1.55 -4.02
C HIS A 100 2.49 1.73 -2.49
N ASP A 101 1.96 0.75 -1.77
CA ASP A 101 1.81 0.84 -0.32
C ASP A 101 3.17 0.80 0.39
N PHE A 102 4.10 -0.03 -0.08
CA PHE A 102 5.45 -0.06 0.46
C PHE A 102 6.18 1.27 0.23
N GLY A 103 6.06 1.84 -0.97
CA GLY A 103 6.63 3.15 -1.31
C GLY A 103 6.02 4.28 -0.48
N ALA A 104 4.70 4.27 -0.28
CA ALA A 104 4.01 5.27 0.54
C ALA A 104 4.47 5.23 2.00
N LEU A 105 4.57 4.03 2.59
CA LEU A 105 5.10 3.84 3.94
C LEU A 105 6.56 4.29 4.04
N TRP A 106 7.40 3.88 3.10
CA TRP A 106 8.81 4.29 3.06
C TRP A 106 8.95 5.82 2.98
N ALA A 107 8.21 6.46 2.08
CA ALA A 107 8.24 7.91 1.90
C ALA A 107 7.78 8.63 3.17
N SER A 108 6.67 8.20 3.77
CA SER A 108 6.16 8.78 5.02
C SER A 108 7.16 8.67 6.16
N GLN A 109 7.74 7.48 6.38
CA GLN A 109 8.73 7.26 7.45
C GLN A 109 9.96 8.16 7.28
N ARG A 110 10.50 8.27 6.06
CA ARG A 110 11.63 9.17 5.77
C ARG A 110 11.31 10.65 5.94
N HIS A 111 10.02 11.00 5.96
CA HIS A 111 9.52 12.36 6.15
C HIS A 111 8.86 12.54 7.51
N LYS A 112 9.40 11.89 8.55
CA LYS A 112 8.92 12.05 9.94
C LYS A 112 7.45 11.64 10.10
N GLY A 113 6.99 10.60 9.41
CA GLY A 113 5.60 10.13 9.51
C GLY A 113 4.56 11.05 8.87
N GLN A 114 4.96 12.04 8.07
CA GLN A 114 4.02 12.93 7.41
C GLN A 114 3.19 12.21 6.33
N SER A 115 1.95 12.67 6.13
CA SER A 115 1.06 12.13 5.11
C SER A 115 1.57 12.41 3.69
N ILE A 116 1.26 11.54 2.73
CA ILE A 116 1.59 11.76 1.30
C ILE A 116 0.99 13.07 0.79
N GLY A 117 -0.19 13.46 1.29
CA GLY A 117 -0.78 14.76 0.99
C GLY A 117 0.05 15.94 1.49
N THR A 118 0.73 15.81 2.63
CA THR A 118 1.68 16.83 3.11
C THR A 118 2.96 16.84 2.26
N LEU A 119 3.48 15.66 1.89
CA LEU A 119 4.67 15.53 1.06
C LEU A 119 4.48 16.13 -0.34
N SER A 120 3.29 15.98 -0.93
CA SER A 120 2.99 16.55 -2.26
C SER A 120 3.15 18.08 -2.27
N GLY A 121 2.85 18.76 -1.17
CA GLY A 121 3.11 20.19 -1.06
C GLY A 121 4.59 20.55 -1.06
N ARG A 122 5.45 19.70 -0.49
CA ARG A 122 6.90 19.93 -0.49
C ARG A 122 7.52 19.69 -1.86
N TYR A 123 7.05 18.70 -2.60
CA TYR A 123 7.67 18.28 -3.87
C TYR A 123 7.02 18.85 -5.13
N ILE A 124 5.70 19.08 -5.13
CA ILE A 124 4.94 19.58 -6.28
C ILE A 124 4.61 21.06 -6.10
N GLY A 125 4.35 21.49 -4.86
CA GLY A 125 3.99 22.85 -4.48
C GLY A 125 2.55 22.99 -3.99
N ASN A 126 2.21 24.18 -3.48
CA ASN A 126 0.96 24.42 -2.75
C ASN A 126 -0.31 24.16 -3.58
N ARG A 127 -0.31 24.50 -4.88
CA ARG A 127 -1.47 24.23 -5.76
C ARG A 127 -1.70 22.74 -5.95
N GLY A 128 -0.61 21.99 -6.21
CA GLY A 128 -0.67 20.53 -6.33
C GLY A 128 -1.12 19.86 -5.04
N ARG A 129 -0.64 20.35 -3.89
CA ARG A 129 -1.10 19.90 -2.57
C ARG A 129 -2.61 20.03 -2.41
N ASN A 130 -3.14 21.21 -2.66
CA ASN A 130 -4.55 21.50 -2.42
C ASN A 130 -5.43 20.66 -3.34
N LEU A 131 -5.08 20.55 -4.63
CA LEU A 131 -5.80 19.68 -5.56
C LEU A 131 -5.77 18.21 -5.08
N PHE A 132 -4.60 17.72 -4.67
CA PHE A 132 -4.45 16.35 -4.20
C PHE A 132 -5.25 16.07 -2.91
N LEU A 133 -5.27 17.03 -1.97
CA LEU A 133 -6.09 16.93 -0.76
C LEU A 133 -7.59 16.92 -1.08
N VAL A 134 -8.04 17.72 -2.05
CA VAL A 134 -9.44 17.67 -2.52
C VAL A 134 -9.77 16.30 -3.10
N VAL A 135 -8.90 15.73 -3.93
CA VAL A 135 -9.09 14.39 -4.49
C VAL A 135 -9.17 13.33 -3.37
N ILE A 136 -8.22 13.34 -2.42
CA ILE A 136 -8.27 12.42 -1.27
C ILE A 136 -9.56 12.58 -0.50
N PHE A 137 -10.00 13.81 -0.22
CA PHE A 137 -11.23 14.08 0.50
C PHE A 137 -12.45 13.50 -0.23
N LEU A 138 -12.57 13.72 -1.54
CA LEU A 138 -13.67 13.18 -2.34
C LEU A 138 -13.66 11.65 -2.37
N LEU A 139 -12.49 11.02 -2.46
CA LEU A 139 -12.35 9.56 -2.40
C LEU A 139 -12.76 8.99 -1.04
N LEU A 140 -12.34 9.64 0.06
CA LEU A 140 -12.75 9.24 1.41
C LEU A 140 -14.26 9.41 1.61
N LEU A 141 -14.84 10.51 1.10
CA LEU A 141 -16.27 10.75 1.15
C LEU A 141 -17.05 9.68 0.38
N MET A 142 -16.58 9.30 -0.81
CA MET A 142 -17.16 8.19 -1.58
C MET A 142 -17.15 6.88 -0.78
N VAL A 143 -16.05 6.56 -0.09
CA VAL A 143 -15.93 5.33 0.70
C VAL A 143 -16.84 5.34 1.93
N VAL A 144 -17.04 6.49 2.57
CA VAL A 144 -17.93 6.60 3.75
C VAL A 144 -19.41 6.63 3.35
N ALA A 145 -19.72 7.16 2.17
CA ALA A 145 -21.10 7.28 1.67
C ALA A 145 -21.61 6.02 0.94
N ALA A 146 -20.72 5.15 0.47
CA ALA A 146 -21.04 3.88 -0.18
C ALA A 146 -21.29 2.76 0.84
#